data_AF-A0A7K7ILS0-F1
#
_entry.id   AF-A0A7K7ILS0-F1
#
_cell.length_a   1.000
_cell.length_b   1.000
_cell.length_c   1.000
_cell.angle_alpha   90.00
_cell.angle_beta   90.00
_cell.angle_gamma   90.00
#
_symmetry.space_group_name_H-M   'P 1'
#
loop_
_entity.id
_entity.type
_entity.pdbx_description
1 polymer ?
#
loop_
_entity_poly.entity_id
_entity_poly.type
_entity_poly.pdbx_seq_one_letter_code
_entity_poly.pdbx_strand_id
1 'polypeptide(L)'
;MEGPWVGNWRPHPRRGPILAEFSTPGPKYWLPGLTGHMAHDPTRDRAPAYSFRGTKAPSTDNCSPGPRYFIQPSITKTGKYVPPTALLLGRSKSKIEVTPGPSDYLTELANKHVYYTAPSNHMVFRRKDLKGFRTPGPGTYSLPRILGPHTAYTHAEPCYSMTGKSKYQSCFQDVAKTPGPAAFARVDLDVYKTRAPKFSM
;
A
#
# COMPACT_ATOMS: atom_id res chain seq x y z
N MET A 1 42.62 -14.01 56.87
CA MET A 1 42.98 -13.72 55.46
C MET A 1 43.19 -12.23 55.33
N GLU A 2 44.45 -11.81 55.34
CA GLU A 2 44.84 -10.40 55.26
C GLU A 2 44.72 -9.93 53.80
N GLY A 3 43.97 -8.84 53.57
CA GLY A 3 43.71 -8.29 52.24
C GLY A 3 44.92 -7.53 51.66
N PRO A 4 45.02 -7.40 50.32
CA PRO A 4 46.14 -6.73 49.66
C PRO A 4 46.20 -5.23 49.98
N TRP A 5 47.43 -4.72 50.17
CA TRP A 5 47.75 -3.33 50.51
C TRP A 5 47.58 -2.39 49.30
N VAL A 6 47.05 -1.17 49.51
CA VAL A 6 47.01 -0.10 48.51
C VAL A 6 47.58 1.19 49.12
N GLY A 7 48.91 1.35 49.07
CA GLY A 7 49.61 2.56 49.57
C GLY A 7 49.47 2.82 51.08
N ASN A 8 49.78 4.05 51.53
CA ASN A 8 49.83 4.43 52.96
C ASN A 8 48.47 4.47 53.70
N TRP A 9 47.38 4.08 53.05
CA TRP A 9 46.04 4.15 53.62
C TRP A 9 45.47 2.75 53.82
N ARG A 10 45.06 2.43 55.04
CA ARG A 10 44.33 1.19 55.35
C ARG A 10 42.82 1.46 55.28
N PRO A 11 42.08 0.78 54.37
CA PRO A 11 40.63 0.78 54.43
C PRO A 11 40.19 0.24 55.79
N HIS A 12 39.41 1.00 56.54
CA HIS A 12 38.88 0.53 57.81
C HIS A 12 37.96 -0.67 57.55
N PRO A 13 38.21 -1.84 58.16
CA PRO A 13 37.28 -2.96 58.07
C PRO A 13 35.94 -2.53 58.69
N ARG A 14 34.84 -2.80 57.99
CA ARG A 14 33.49 -2.56 58.51
C ARG A 14 33.36 -3.24 59.88
N ARG A 15 32.95 -2.48 60.91
CA ARG A 15 32.88 -2.94 62.31
C ARG A 15 31.78 -3.98 62.56
N GLY A 16 30.89 -4.19 61.59
CA GLY A 16 29.76 -5.12 61.63
C GLY A 16 28.79 -4.81 60.48
N PRO A 17 27.72 -5.61 60.32
CA PRO A 17 26.69 -5.35 59.33
C PRO A 17 25.90 -4.08 59.69
N ILE A 18 25.55 -3.27 58.69
CA ILE A 18 24.79 -2.04 58.86
C ILE A 18 23.30 -2.36 58.66
N LEU A 19 22.40 -1.66 59.35
CA LEU A 19 20.94 -1.89 59.27
C LEU A 19 20.37 -1.89 57.83
N ALA A 20 21.00 -1.18 56.89
CA ALA A 20 20.63 -1.18 55.47
C ALA A 20 20.91 -2.51 54.74
N GLU A 21 21.79 -3.36 55.27
CA GLU A 21 22.08 -4.71 54.75
C GLU A 21 21.03 -5.73 55.20
N PHE A 22 20.27 -5.41 56.25
CA PHE A 22 19.13 -6.20 56.68
C PHE A 22 17.89 -5.75 55.92
N SER A 23 17.31 -6.64 55.13
CA SER A 23 15.95 -6.48 54.62
C SER A 23 14.97 -6.57 55.80
N THR A 24 14.91 -5.51 56.61
CA THR A 24 13.86 -5.39 57.62
C THR A 24 12.53 -5.35 56.88
N PRO A 25 11.46 -5.97 57.40
CA PRO A 25 10.11 -5.72 56.93
C PRO A 25 9.72 -4.30 57.38
N GLY A 26 10.46 -3.29 56.93
CA GLY A 26 10.03 -1.91 56.99
C GLY A 26 8.72 -1.80 56.22
N PRO A 27 7.83 -0.87 56.60
CA PRO A 27 6.52 -0.80 55.99
C PRO A 27 6.69 -0.51 54.50
N LYS A 28 6.49 -1.56 53.70
CA LYS A 28 6.38 -1.47 52.24
C LYS A 28 4.99 -0.93 51.95
N TYR A 29 4.78 0.35 52.21
CA TYR A 29 3.57 1.02 51.76
C TYR A 29 3.58 0.92 50.24
N TRP A 30 2.69 0.09 49.70
CA TRP A 30 2.48 -0.04 48.27
C TRP A 30 1.85 1.27 47.80
N LEU A 31 2.69 2.25 47.48
CA LEU A 31 2.23 3.50 46.89
C LEU A 31 1.67 3.16 45.50
N PRO A 32 0.41 3.54 45.21
CA PRO A 32 -0.14 3.36 43.87
C PRO A 32 0.76 4.07 42.85
N GLY A 33 0.92 3.45 41.69
CA GLY A 33 1.72 4.02 40.61
C GLY A 33 1.09 5.32 40.10
N LEU A 34 1.92 6.25 39.65
CA LEU A 34 1.46 7.48 38.99
C LEU A 34 1.42 7.34 37.46
N THR A 35 1.72 6.14 36.96
CA THR A 35 1.84 5.83 35.54
C THR A 35 0.76 4.84 35.13
N GLY A 36 0.05 5.17 34.05
CA GLY A 36 -1.04 4.35 33.52
C GLY A 36 -2.39 4.60 34.18
N HIS A 37 -3.42 3.90 33.68
CA HIS A 37 -4.80 4.09 34.13
C HIS A 37 -5.22 3.09 35.22
N MET A 38 -4.65 1.89 35.19
CA MET A 38 -4.91 0.85 36.20
C MET A 38 -4.10 1.15 37.46
N ALA A 39 -4.77 1.17 38.62
CA ALA A 39 -4.17 1.43 39.93
C ALA A 39 -3.45 2.79 40.08
N HIS A 40 -3.92 3.83 39.38
CA HIS A 40 -3.46 5.21 39.55
C HIS A 40 -3.91 5.79 40.89
N ASP A 41 -3.03 6.54 41.57
CA ASP A 41 -3.36 7.26 42.79
C ASP A 41 -4.53 8.25 42.56
N PRO A 42 -5.66 8.13 43.29
CA PRO A 42 -6.80 9.03 43.10
C PRO A 42 -6.53 10.47 43.57
N THR A 43 -5.50 10.70 44.38
CA THR A 43 -5.15 12.04 44.89
C THR A 43 -4.41 12.90 43.87
N ARG A 44 -3.96 12.32 42.75
CA ARG A 44 -3.20 13.01 41.71
C ARG A 44 -3.94 13.01 40.39
N ASP A 45 -3.77 14.09 39.63
CA ASP A 45 -4.37 14.24 38.31
C ASP A 45 -3.83 13.19 37.33
N ARG A 46 -4.74 12.61 36.54
CA ARG A 46 -4.43 11.64 35.48
C ARG A 46 -4.92 12.13 34.13
N ALA A 47 -4.16 11.84 33.07
CA ALA A 47 -4.58 12.13 31.70
C ALA A 47 -5.78 11.24 31.26
N PRO A 48 -6.65 11.71 30.35
CA PRO A 48 -7.77 10.93 29.84
C PRO A 48 -7.28 9.69 29.07
N ALA A 49 -7.96 8.55 29.26
CA ALA A 49 -7.69 7.30 28.54
C ALA A 49 -8.80 7.07 27.49
N TYR A 50 -8.42 7.04 26.22
CA TYR A 50 -9.34 6.72 25.12
C TYR A 50 -9.25 5.23 24.79
N SER A 51 -10.39 4.54 24.82
CA SER A 51 -10.50 3.19 24.28
C SER A 51 -11.37 3.22 23.03
N PHE A 52 -10.87 2.63 21.95
CA PHE A 52 -11.71 2.35 20.78
C PHE A 52 -12.50 1.10 21.10
N ARG A 53 -13.83 1.23 21.13
CA ARG A 53 -14.72 0.08 21.29
C ARG A 53 -14.52 -0.85 20.09
N GLY A 54 -13.86 -1.99 20.32
CA GLY A 54 -13.69 -3.01 19.29
C GLY A 54 -15.05 -3.51 18.76
N THR A 55 -15.07 -3.92 17.49
CA THR A 55 -16.23 -4.52 16.85
C THR A 55 -16.66 -5.77 17.63
N LYS A 56 -17.97 -5.96 17.86
CA LYS A 56 -18.48 -7.16 18.51
C LYS A 56 -18.07 -8.39 17.68
N ALA A 57 -17.60 -9.45 18.35
CA ALA A 57 -17.35 -10.71 17.68
C ALA A 57 -18.64 -11.21 17.00
N PRO A 58 -18.56 -11.77 15.77
CA PRO A 58 -19.73 -12.30 15.09
C PRO A 58 -20.37 -13.45 15.89
N SER A 59 -21.70 -13.59 15.79
CA SER A 59 -22.46 -14.62 16.51
C SER A 59 -22.02 -16.02 16.10
N THR A 60 -21.88 -16.92 17.08
CA THR A 60 -21.49 -18.33 16.90
C THR A 60 -22.42 -19.11 15.97
N ASP A 61 -23.68 -18.67 15.85
CA ASP A 61 -24.71 -19.34 15.04
C ASP A 61 -24.44 -19.31 13.53
N ASN A 62 -23.53 -18.44 13.07
CA ASN A 62 -23.18 -18.30 11.66
C ASN A 62 -21.79 -18.86 11.31
N CYS A 63 -21.15 -19.58 12.25
CA CYS A 63 -19.80 -20.10 12.08
C CYS A 63 -19.81 -21.60 11.82
N SER A 64 -20.14 -22.01 10.59
CA SER A 64 -19.72 -23.33 10.11
C SER A 64 -18.28 -23.24 9.58
N PRO A 65 -17.46 -24.31 9.65
CA PRO A 65 -16.09 -24.30 9.13
C PRO A 65 -16.02 -24.21 7.59
N GLY A 66 -17.17 -24.06 6.92
CA GLY A 66 -17.29 -24.01 5.48
C GLY A 66 -17.71 -22.63 4.96
N PRO A 67 -17.48 -22.35 3.67
CA PRO A 67 -17.99 -21.14 3.03
C PRO A 67 -19.52 -21.10 3.14
N ARG A 68 -20.07 -19.92 3.46
CA ARG A 68 -21.52 -19.68 3.52
C ARG A 68 -22.23 -19.85 2.15
N TYR A 69 -21.46 -19.90 1.07
CA TYR A 69 -21.93 -20.02 -0.30
C TYR A 69 -21.35 -21.27 -0.98
N PHE A 70 -22.11 -21.83 -1.92
CA PHE A 70 -21.68 -22.97 -2.71
C PHE A 70 -20.46 -22.60 -3.58
N ILE A 71 -19.36 -23.34 -3.42
CA ILE A 71 -18.18 -23.23 -4.27
C ILE A 71 -18.23 -24.37 -5.29
N GLN A 72 -18.06 -24.06 -6.57
CA GLN A 72 -17.96 -25.11 -7.58
C GLN A 72 -16.70 -25.97 -7.36
N PRO A 73 -16.80 -27.31 -7.40
CA PRO A 73 -15.67 -28.22 -7.16
C PRO A 73 -14.48 -28.04 -8.11
N SER A 74 -14.71 -27.41 -9.27
CA SER A 74 -13.66 -27.10 -10.24
C SER A 74 -12.76 -25.94 -9.82
N ILE A 75 -13.04 -25.23 -8.73
CA ILE A 75 -12.25 -24.06 -8.30
C ILE A 75 -11.19 -24.51 -7.28
N THR A 76 -9.91 -24.36 -7.64
CA THR A 76 -8.76 -24.59 -6.76
C THR A 76 -8.18 -23.25 -6.28
N LYS A 77 -7.18 -23.28 -5.38
CA LYS A 77 -6.49 -22.07 -4.87
C LYS A 77 -5.96 -21.16 -5.99
N THR A 78 -5.64 -21.73 -7.15
CA THR A 78 -5.07 -21.02 -8.31
C THR A 78 -6.11 -20.65 -9.37
N GLY A 79 -7.39 -20.94 -9.15
CA GLY A 79 -8.48 -20.66 -10.09
C GLY A 79 -9.22 -21.92 -10.56
N LYS A 80 -9.98 -21.81 -11.65
CA LYS A 80 -10.76 -22.93 -12.19
C LYS A 80 -9.84 -23.98 -12.82
N TYR A 81 -9.83 -25.18 -12.27
CA TYR A 81 -9.21 -26.36 -12.87
C TYR A 81 -9.95 -26.74 -14.15
N VAL A 82 -9.20 -26.78 -15.25
CA VAL A 82 -9.64 -27.29 -16.55
C VAL A 82 -8.73 -28.47 -16.88
N PRO A 83 -9.28 -29.67 -17.16
CA PRO A 83 -8.45 -30.81 -17.53
C PRO A 83 -7.70 -30.52 -18.85
N PRO A 84 -6.49 -31.06 -19.03
CA PRO A 84 -5.74 -30.88 -20.27
C PRO A 84 -6.56 -31.43 -21.45
N THR A 85 -6.91 -30.55 -22.38
CA THR A 85 -7.64 -30.92 -23.60
C THR A 85 -6.67 -31.43 -24.65
N ALA A 86 -6.98 -32.59 -25.24
CA ALA A 86 -6.23 -33.08 -26.39
C ALA A 86 -6.45 -32.12 -27.56
N LEU A 87 -5.43 -31.34 -27.92
CA LEU A 87 -5.44 -30.52 -29.12
C LEU A 87 -5.30 -31.43 -30.33
N LEU A 88 -6.36 -31.57 -31.13
CA LEU A 88 -6.28 -32.20 -32.43
C LEU A 88 -5.49 -31.26 -33.36
N LEU A 89 -4.18 -31.47 -33.45
CA LEU A 89 -3.34 -30.80 -34.43
C LEU A 89 -3.70 -31.30 -35.84
N GLY A 90 -3.84 -30.35 -36.78
CA GLY A 90 -4.08 -30.68 -38.18
C GLY A 90 -2.97 -31.56 -38.75
N ARG A 91 -3.32 -32.46 -39.68
CA ARG A 91 -2.36 -33.35 -40.34
C ARG A 91 -1.32 -32.54 -41.10
N SER A 92 -0.04 -32.88 -40.96
CA SER A 92 1.03 -32.28 -41.75
C SER A 92 0.74 -32.46 -43.24
N LYS A 93 0.72 -31.37 -44.00
CA LYS A 93 0.58 -31.44 -45.46
C LYS A 93 1.84 -32.08 -46.04
N SER A 94 1.73 -33.28 -46.60
CA SER A 94 2.80 -33.89 -47.40
C SER A 94 2.99 -33.05 -48.66
N LYS A 95 4.20 -32.53 -48.88
CA LYS A 95 4.53 -31.87 -50.15
C LYS A 95 4.61 -32.96 -51.22
N ILE A 96 3.88 -32.77 -52.32
CA ILE A 96 4.04 -33.58 -53.52
C ILE A 96 5.36 -33.13 -54.15
N GLU A 97 6.33 -34.03 -54.25
CA GLU A 97 7.60 -33.74 -54.92
C GLU A 97 7.32 -33.61 -56.42
N VAL A 98 7.44 -32.40 -56.95
CA VAL A 98 7.29 -32.12 -58.39
C VAL A 98 8.60 -32.53 -59.04
N THR A 99 8.57 -33.61 -59.81
CA THR A 99 9.71 -34.00 -60.64
C THR A 99 9.90 -32.99 -61.78
N PRO A 100 11.12 -32.47 -62.01
CA PRO A 100 11.39 -31.54 -63.11
C PRO A 100 11.05 -32.18 -64.47
N GLY A 101 10.53 -31.37 -65.39
CA GLY A 101 10.27 -31.81 -66.76
C GLY A 101 11.56 -32.09 -67.53
N PRO A 102 11.51 -32.77 -68.69
CA PRO A 102 12.70 -33.11 -69.47
C PRO A 102 13.53 -31.89 -69.91
N SER A 103 12.92 -30.70 -70.01
CA SER A 103 13.60 -29.46 -70.35
C SER A 103 14.11 -28.65 -69.14
N ASP A 104 13.77 -29.06 -67.92
CA ASP A 104 14.15 -28.35 -66.68
C ASP A 104 15.51 -28.83 -66.13
N TYR A 105 16.07 -29.90 -66.72
CA TYR A 105 17.38 -30.41 -66.35
C TYR A 105 18.49 -29.51 -66.90
N LEU A 106 19.24 -28.85 -65.99
CA LEU A 106 20.43 -28.07 -66.33
C LEU A 106 21.68 -28.93 -66.17
N THR A 107 22.28 -29.36 -67.28
CA THR A 107 23.52 -30.15 -67.31
C THR A 107 24.73 -29.39 -66.75
N GLU A 108 24.74 -28.06 -66.88
CA GLU A 108 25.81 -27.18 -66.37
C GLU A 108 26.00 -27.28 -64.85
N LEU A 109 24.90 -27.50 -64.09
CA LEU A 109 24.99 -27.71 -62.64
C LEU A 109 25.53 -29.10 -62.29
N ALA A 110 25.24 -30.10 -63.13
CA ALA A 110 25.69 -31.47 -62.95
C ALA A 110 27.20 -31.63 -63.17
N ASN A 111 27.82 -30.79 -64.00
CA ASN A 111 29.26 -30.79 -64.25
C ASN A 111 30.10 -30.63 -62.97
N LYS A 112 29.59 -29.93 -61.95
CA LYS A 112 30.23 -29.79 -60.62
C LYS A 112 30.32 -31.11 -59.85
N HIS A 113 29.41 -32.04 -60.13
CA HIS A 113 29.37 -33.36 -59.51
C HIS A 113 30.16 -34.40 -60.31
N VAL A 114 30.27 -34.22 -61.64
CA VAL A 114 30.99 -35.13 -62.54
C VAL A 114 32.49 -34.86 -62.54
N TYR A 115 32.91 -33.60 -62.49
CA TYR A 115 34.30 -33.20 -62.55
C TYR A 115 34.73 -32.50 -61.26
N TYR A 116 35.95 -32.79 -60.80
CA TYR A 116 36.52 -32.11 -59.65
C TYR A 116 36.70 -30.63 -59.95
N THR A 117 35.94 -29.77 -59.27
CA THR A 117 35.99 -28.31 -59.40
C THR A 117 36.46 -27.68 -58.12
N ALA A 118 37.35 -26.69 -58.21
CA ALA A 118 37.78 -25.93 -57.04
C ALA A 118 36.59 -25.18 -56.41
N PRO A 119 36.54 -25.03 -55.07
CA PRO A 119 35.43 -24.36 -54.41
C PRO A 119 35.32 -22.89 -54.85
N SER A 120 34.15 -22.50 -55.35
CA SER A 120 33.86 -21.11 -55.74
C SER A 120 33.38 -20.31 -54.53
N ASN A 121 34.23 -19.44 -54.00
CA ASN A 121 33.84 -18.52 -52.92
C ASN A 121 33.20 -17.26 -53.52
N HIS A 122 31.92 -17.03 -53.25
CA HIS A 122 31.24 -15.78 -53.58
C HIS A 122 31.30 -14.84 -52.38
N MET A 123 31.81 -13.62 -52.57
CA MET A 123 31.73 -12.58 -51.55
C MET A 123 30.31 -11.99 -51.56
N VAL A 124 29.45 -12.48 -50.68
CA VAL A 124 28.12 -11.89 -50.47
C VAL A 124 28.28 -10.64 -49.59
N PHE A 125 27.57 -9.57 -49.92
CA PHE A 125 27.53 -8.36 -49.10
C PHE A 125 27.13 -8.70 -47.65
N ARG A 126 27.67 -7.94 -46.69
CA ARG A 126 27.25 -8.04 -45.29
C ARG A 126 25.73 -7.88 -45.22
N ARG A 127 25.04 -8.89 -44.70
CA ARG A 127 23.60 -8.80 -44.41
C ARG A 127 23.42 -7.59 -43.51
N LYS A 128 22.44 -6.73 -43.79
CA LYS A 128 22.08 -5.65 -42.86
C LYS A 128 21.89 -6.29 -41.49
N ASP A 129 22.59 -5.76 -40.49
CA ASP A 129 22.51 -6.23 -39.11
C ASP A 129 21.03 -6.41 -38.78
N LEU A 130 20.68 -7.61 -38.26
CA LEU A 130 19.35 -7.86 -37.74
C LEU A 130 19.02 -6.67 -36.86
N LYS A 131 17.99 -5.93 -37.26
CA LYS A 131 17.54 -4.69 -36.64
C LYS A 131 17.67 -4.88 -35.13
N GLY A 132 18.69 -4.25 -34.54
CA GLY A 132 19.09 -4.51 -33.16
C GLY A 132 17.86 -4.46 -32.28
N PHE A 133 17.81 -5.33 -31.26
CA PHE A 133 16.75 -5.33 -30.26
C PHE A 133 16.35 -3.88 -30.00
N ARG A 134 15.07 -3.55 -30.24
CA ARG A 134 14.52 -2.22 -29.97
C ARG A 134 14.40 -2.05 -28.46
N THR A 135 15.53 -2.09 -27.76
CA THR A 135 15.63 -1.71 -26.37
C THR A 135 15.55 -0.20 -26.32
N PRO A 136 14.62 0.37 -25.54
CA PRO A 136 14.60 1.79 -25.29
C PRO A 136 15.97 2.22 -24.73
N GLY A 137 16.45 3.39 -25.15
CA GLY A 137 17.70 3.94 -24.68
C GLY A 137 17.70 4.19 -23.17
N PRO A 138 18.87 4.39 -22.55
CA PRO A 138 18.95 4.77 -21.15
C PRO A 138 18.15 6.07 -20.94
N GLY A 139 17.05 5.99 -20.20
CA GLY A 139 16.12 7.11 -19.96
C GLY A 139 14.83 7.11 -20.78
N THR A 140 14.63 6.20 -21.74
CA THR A 140 13.33 6.08 -22.46
C THR A 140 12.33 5.17 -21.75
N TYR A 141 12.71 4.57 -20.63
CA TYR A 141 11.82 3.80 -19.78
C TYR A 141 10.93 4.78 -19.00
N SER A 142 9.66 4.93 -19.39
CA SER A 142 8.70 5.60 -18.53
C SER A 142 8.31 4.64 -17.41
N LEU A 143 8.56 5.06 -16.17
CA LEU A 143 8.06 4.31 -15.02
C LEU A 143 6.54 4.55 -14.92
N PRO A 144 5.75 3.49 -14.68
CA PRO A 144 4.32 3.66 -14.45
C PRO A 144 4.10 4.56 -13.23
N ARG A 145 3.12 5.45 -13.31
CA ARG A 145 2.79 6.41 -12.25
C ARG A 145 2.48 5.66 -10.96
N ILE A 146 3.34 5.81 -9.95
CA ILE A 146 3.26 5.10 -8.66
C ILE A 146 2.28 5.78 -7.69
N LEU A 147 1.93 7.05 -7.96
CA LEU A 147 1.03 7.86 -7.14
C LEU A 147 -0.34 8.01 -7.80
N GLY A 148 -1.33 7.36 -7.19
CA GLY A 148 -2.74 7.46 -7.53
C GLY A 148 -3.40 6.12 -7.83
N PRO A 149 -4.75 6.08 -7.90
CA PRO A 149 -5.45 4.90 -8.35
C PRO A 149 -5.03 4.62 -9.81
N HIS A 150 -4.73 3.35 -10.14
CA HIS A 150 -4.31 2.82 -11.46
C HIS A 150 -2.80 2.51 -11.62
N THR A 151 -2.16 1.98 -10.59
CA THR A 151 -0.86 1.32 -10.70
C THR A 151 -1.00 -0.10 -11.25
N ALA A 152 -0.24 -0.44 -12.29
CA ALA A 152 -0.33 -1.76 -12.95
C ALA A 152 0.38 -2.90 -12.19
N TYR A 153 1.39 -2.58 -11.37
CA TYR A 153 2.30 -3.57 -10.77
C TYR A 153 2.34 -3.56 -9.24
N THR A 154 1.77 -2.54 -8.59
CA THR A 154 1.79 -2.39 -7.13
C THR A 154 0.43 -1.94 -6.63
N HIS A 155 0.09 -2.29 -5.38
CA HIS A 155 -1.12 -1.81 -4.74
C HIS A 155 -0.95 -0.31 -4.40
N ALA A 156 -1.82 0.55 -4.95
CA ALA A 156 -1.85 1.98 -4.63
C ALA A 156 -2.90 2.27 -3.55
N GLU A 157 -2.54 3.11 -2.59
CA GLU A 157 -3.47 3.61 -1.59
C GLU A 157 -4.45 4.63 -2.21
N PRO A 158 -5.68 4.73 -1.68
CA PRO A 158 -6.66 5.68 -2.20
C PRO A 158 -6.17 7.13 -2.01
N CYS A 159 -5.95 7.82 -3.13
CA CYS A 159 -5.62 9.25 -3.14
C CYS A 159 -6.92 10.06 -3.14
N TYR A 160 -7.36 10.47 -1.95
CA TYR A 160 -8.52 11.33 -1.80
C TYR A 160 -8.14 12.78 -2.11
N SER A 161 -8.66 13.33 -3.21
CA SER A 161 -8.64 14.77 -3.44
C SER A 161 -9.95 15.37 -2.94
N MET A 162 -9.85 16.44 -2.15
CA MET A 162 -11.01 17.23 -1.80
C MET A 162 -11.40 18.04 -3.03
N THR A 163 -12.50 17.68 -3.68
CA THR A 163 -13.11 18.54 -4.70
C THR A 163 -13.56 19.83 -4.03
N GLY A 164 -13.21 20.98 -4.61
CA GLY A 164 -13.65 22.27 -4.11
C GLY A 164 -15.17 22.31 -4.01
N LYS A 165 -15.70 22.91 -2.93
CA LYS A 165 -17.15 22.99 -2.67
C LYS A 165 -17.87 23.49 -3.93
N SER A 166 -18.84 22.72 -4.41
CA SER A 166 -19.67 23.11 -5.55
C SER A 166 -20.27 24.48 -5.29
N LYS A 167 -20.16 25.39 -6.27
CA LYS A 167 -20.85 26.69 -6.17
C LYS A 167 -22.37 26.53 -6.24
N TYR A 168 -22.85 25.42 -6.82
CA TYR A 168 -24.25 25.12 -7.02
C TYR A 168 -25.02 25.18 -5.70
N GLN A 169 -25.95 26.14 -5.59
CA GLN A 169 -26.74 26.46 -4.39
C GLN A 169 -25.95 27.00 -3.18
N SER A 170 -24.73 27.51 -3.38
CA SER A 170 -24.03 28.22 -2.30
C SER A 170 -24.71 29.56 -1.99
N CYS A 171 -24.72 29.97 -0.71
CA CYS A 171 -25.20 31.28 -0.27
C CYS A 171 -24.44 32.46 -0.92
N PHE A 172 -23.29 32.19 -1.52
CA PHE A 172 -22.50 33.15 -2.28
C PHE A 172 -22.95 33.32 -3.74
N GLN A 173 -23.82 32.44 -4.24
CA GLN A 173 -24.31 32.47 -5.62
C GLN A 173 -25.67 33.17 -5.74
N ASP A 174 -26.48 33.17 -4.69
CA ASP A 174 -27.82 33.75 -4.67
C ASP A 174 -27.87 34.93 -3.69
N VAL A 175 -27.34 36.08 -4.15
CA VAL A 175 -27.25 37.33 -3.38
C VAL A 175 -28.65 37.81 -2.92
N ALA A 176 -29.72 37.35 -3.57
CA ALA A 176 -31.09 37.71 -3.25
C ALA A 176 -31.66 36.98 -2.02
N LYS A 177 -31.09 35.86 -1.58
CA LYS A 177 -31.63 35.06 -0.47
C LYS A 177 -31.17 35.46 0.92
N THR A 178 -30.14 36.30 1.01
CA THR A 178 -29.64 36.84 2.28
C THR A 178 -29.66 38.36 2.22
N PRO A 179 -30.81 39.00 2.52
CA PRO A 179 -30.86 40.44 2.67
C PRO A 179 -29.79 40.87 3.67
N GLY A 180 -29.00 41.89 3.30
CA GLY A 180 -27.98 42.43 4.19
C GLY A 180 -28.60 43.00 5.48
N PRO A 181 -27.80 43.26 6.52
CA PRO A 181 -28.30 43.76 7.81
C PRO A 181 -29.11 45.07 7.70
N ALA A 182 -28.89 45.85 6.64
CA ALA A 182 -29.63 47.08 6.35
C ALA A 182 -31.02 46.87 5.72
N ALA A 183 -31.35 45.66 5.28
CA ALA A 183 -32.63 45.34 4.64
C ALA A 183 -33.71 44.87 5.64
N PHE A 184 -33.35 44.66 6.92
CA PHE A 184 -34.33 44.43 7.98
C PHE A 184 -34.92 45.76 8.45
N ALA A 185 -36.25 45.82 8.57
CA ALA A 185 -36.93 46.99 9.10
C ALA A 185 -36.53 47.24 10.56
N ARG A 186 -36.29 48.49 10.92
CA ARG A 186 -35.99 48.88 12.30
C ARG A 186 -37.23 48.65 13.16
N VAL A 187 -37.10 47.82 14.19
CA VAL A 187 -38.15 47.61 15.20
C VAL A 187 -38.19 48.79 16.16
N ASP A 188 -39.40 49.27 16.48
CA ASP A 188 -39.59 50.36 17.42
C ASP A 188 -39.03 50.02 18.80
N LEU A 189 -38.17 50.90 19.33
CA LEU A 189 -37.47 50.72 20.60
C LEU A 189 -38.43 50.76 21.80
N ASP A 190 -39.58 51.43 21.66
CA ASP A 190 -40.61 51.55 22.68
C ASP A 190 -41.27 50.18 23.03
N VAL A 191 -41.07 49.15 22.20
CA VAL A 191 -41.62 47.80 22.43
C VAL A 191 -40.87 47.07 23.56
N TYR A 192 -39.57 47.34 23.73
CA TYR A 192 -38.72 46.62 24.69
C TYR A 192 -37.89 47.52 25.59
N LYS A 193 -37.89 48.84 25.37
CA LYS A 193 -37.26 49.83 26.24
C LYS A 193 -38.31 50.76 26.84
N THR A 194 -38.01 51.27 28.03
CA THR A 194 -38.82 52.29 28.69
C THR A 194 -38.90 53.53 27.80
N ARG A 195 -40.11 53.90 27.42
CA ARG A 195 -40.40 55.03 26.54
C ARG A 195 -39.96 56.35 27.19
N ALA A 196 -39.34 57.24 26.39
CA ALA A 196 -39.01 58.59 26.85
C ALA A 196 -40.28 59.43 27.07
N PRO A 197 -40.28 60.36 28.05
CA PRO A 197 -41.41 61.27 28.26
C PRO A 197 -41.62 62.16 27.03
N LYS A 198 -42.87 62.26 26.56
CA LYS A 198 -43.22 63.00 25.33
C LYS A 198 -43.40 64.50 25.52
N PHE A 199 -43.51 64.96 26.76
CA PHE A 199 -43.80 66.34 27.10
C PHE A 199 -42.89 66.75 28.25
N SER A 200 -42.29 67.94 28.13
CA SER A 200 -41.67 68.68 29.23
C SER A 200 -42.61 69.80 29.65
N MET A 201 -42.57 70.21 30.93
CA MET A 201 -43.26 71.43 31.39
C MET A 201 -42.62 72.69 30.81
#